data_AF-A0A382N9V4-F1
#
_entry.id   AF-A0A382N9V4-F1
#
_cell.length_a   1.000
_cell.length_b   1.000
_cell.length_c   1.000
_cell.angle_alpha   90.00
_cell.angle_beta   90.00
_cell.angle_gamma   90.00
#
_symmetry.space_group_name_H-M   'P 1'
#
loop_
_entity.id
_entity.type
_entity.pdbx_description
1 polymer ?
#
loop_
_entity_poly.entity_id
_entity_poly.type
_entity_poly.pdbx_seq_one_letter_code
_entity_poly.pdbx_strand_id
1 'polypeptide(L)'
;MEKKSISKSKDENLFAKSKEISIKIEELSKKQKEVKDKLDNILSAIPNIPLKDVPAGKDENDNKELIKVGNIQKFNFKPKSHYEIGQKLNMLDFDLATKTTGSRFVFVKDKL
;
A
#
# COMPACT_ATOMS: atom_id res chain seq x y z
N MET A 1 -10.51 28.08 -34.65
CA MET A 1 -11.15 28.87 -35.73
C MET A 1 -11.62 27.99 -36.90
N GLU A 2 -11.01 26.84 -37.16
CA GLU A 2 -11.36 25.95 -38.29
C GLU A 2 -12.69 25.18 -38.16
N LYS A 3 -13.10 24.79 -36.95
CA LYS A 3 -14.41 24.12 -36.74
C LYS A 3 -15.60 24.98 -37.17
N LYS A 4 -15.46 26.32 -37.19
CA LYS A 4 -16.52 27.27 -37.59
C LYS A 4 -16.58 27.50 -39.11
N SER A 5 -15.49 27.28 -39.86
CA SER A 5 -15.47 27.46 -41.32
C SER A 5 -15.97 26.23 -42.07
N ILE A 6 -15.70 25.02 -41.57
CA ILE A 6 -16.13 23.75 -42.18
C ILE A 6 -17.65 23.58 -42.11
N SER A 7 -18.31 24.17 -41.10
CA SER A 7 -19.78 24.17 -40.96
C SER A 7 -20.51 24.94 -42.07
N LYS A 8 -19.84 25.83 -42.80
CA LYS A 8 -20.47 26.68 -43.84
C LYS A 8 -20.41 26.08 -45.25
N SER A 9 -19.49 25.14 -45.53
CA SER A 9 -19.47 24.37 -46.77
C SER A 9 -19.91 22.93 -46.48
N LYS A 10 -21.11 22.53 -46.92
CA LYS A 10 -21.65 21.17 -46.79
C LYS A 10 -20.85 20.16 -47.65
N ASP A 11 -19.59 19.94 -47.31
CA ASP A 11 -18.77 18.89 -47.92
C ASP A 11 -18.89 17.65 -47.04
N GLU A 12 -19.80 16.73 -47.38
CA GLU A 12 -20.11 15.52 -46.60
C GLU A 12 -18.85 14.69 -46.31
N ASN A 13 -17.88 14.71 -47.23
CA ASN A 13 -16.62 14.00 -47.12
C ASN A 13 -15.71 14.58 -46.02
N LEU A 14 -15.68 15.92 -45.86
CA LEU A 14 -14.93 16.58 -44.78
C LEU A 14 -15.60 16.34 -43.41
N PHE A 15 -16.93 16.29 -43.37
CA PHE A 15 -17.67 16.00 -42.15
C PHE A 15 -17.47 14.54 -41.69
N ALA A 16 -17.50 13.59 -42.62
CA ALA A 16 -17.19 12.18 -42.36
C ALA A 16 -15.76 12.00 -41.82
N LYS A 17 -14.75 12.62 -42.47
CA LYS A 17 -13.35 12.62 -41.99
C LYS A 17 -13.21 13.22 -40.60
N SER A 18 -13.89 14.35 -40.32
CA SER A 18 -13.85 14.97 -38.99
C SER A 18 -14.45 14.07 -37.90
N LYS A 19 -15.47 13.28 -38.24
CA LYS A 19 -16.10 12.32 -37.33
C LYS A 19 -15.18 11.13 -37.05
N GLU A 20 -14.56 10.55 -38.09
CA GLU A 20 -13.56 9.49 -37.94
C GLU A 20 -12.35 9.93 -37.10
N ILE A 21 -11.85 11.14 -37.31
CA ILE A 21 -10.75 11.70 -36.52
C ILE A 21 -11.17 11.83 -35.05
N SER A 22 -12.39 12.31 -34.78
CA SER A 22 -12.90 12.40 -33.40
C SER A 22 -12.97 11.03 -32.71
N ILE A 23 -13.44 10.00 -33.41
CA ILE A 23 -13.49 8.62 -32.90
C ILE A 23 -12.07 8.10 -32.60
N LYS A 24 -11.11 8.29 -33.52
CA LYS A 24 -9.71 7.90 -33.29
C LYS A 24 -9.08 8.62 -32.10
N ILE A 25 -9.39 9.90 -31.91
CA ILE A 25 -8.91 10.67 -30.75
C ILE A 25 -9.48 10.08 -29.45
N GLU A 26 -10.76 9.73 -29.42
CA GLU A 26 -11.38 9.09 -28.25
C GLU A 26 -10.74 7.73 -27.94
N GLU A 27 -10.52 6.90 -28.96
CA GLU A 27 -9.86 5.60 -28.80
C GLU A 27 -8.42 5.72 -28.29
N LEU A 28 -7.64 6.65 -28.85
CA LEU A 28 -6.26 6.90 -28.43
C LEU A 28 -6.21 7.47 -27.01
N SER A 29 -7.13 8.36 -26.65
CA SER A 29 -7.20 8.93 -25.29
C SER A 29 -7.53 7.84 -24.26
N LYS A 30 -8.43 6.91 -24.58
CA LYS A 30 -8.71 5.74 -23.74
C LYS A 30 -7.47 4.86 -23.58
N LYS A 31 -6.80 4.52 -24.68
CA LYS A 31 -5.56 3.72 -24.64
C LYS A 31 -4.46 4.42 -23.85
N GLN A 32 -4.28 5.72 -24.01
CA GLN A 32 -3.31 6.50 -23.24
C GLN A 32 -3.60 6.41 -21.75
N LYS A 33 -4.87 6.58 -21.36
CA LYS A 33 -5.27 6.46 -19.95
C LYS A 33 -4.97 5.06 -19.40
N GLU A 34 -5.34 4.01 -20.12
CA GLU A 34 -5.05 2.63 -19.70
C GLU A 34 -3.55 2.36 -19.54
N VAL A 35 -2.73 2.82 -20.48
CA VAL A 35 -1.26 2.66 -20.41
C VAL A 35 -0.69 3.48 -19.26
N LYS A 36 -1.20 4.69 -19.03
CA LYS A 36 -0.78 5.51 -17.90
C LYS A 36 -1.13 4.85 -16.56
N ASP A 37 -2.36 4.37 -16.40
CA ASP A 37 -2.79 3.71 -15.17
C ASP A 37 -1.94 2.45 -14.92
N LYS A 38 -1.57 1.69 -15.98
CA LYS A 38 -0.63 0.57 -15.88
C LYS A 38 0.77 1.02 -15.44
N LEU A 39 1.29 2.10 -16.01
CA LEU A 39 2.58 2.66 -15.64
C LEU A 39 2.58 3.11 -14.17
N ASP A 40 1.55 3.85 -13.76
CA ASP A 40 1.42 4.38 -12.39
C ASP A 40 1.31 3.24 -11.37
N ASN A 41 0.60 2.16 -11.70
CA ASN A 41 0.55 0.96 -10.87
C ASN A 41 1.92 0.28 -10.73
N ILE A 42 2.69 0.18 -11.81
CA ILE A 42 4.04 -0.41 -11.77
C ILE A 42 4.96 0.47 -10.92
N LEU A 43 4.96 1.78 -11.16
CA LEU A 43 5.80 2.72 -10.40
C LEU A 43 5.46 2.72 -8.92
N SER A 44 4.17 2.60 -8.57
CA SER A 44 3.71 2.55 -7.17
C SER A 44 4.11 1.26 -6.44
N ALA A 45 4.43 0.20 -7.18
CA ALA A 45 4.89 -1.07 -6.60
C ALA A 45 6.41 -1.14 -6.41
N ILE A 46 7.18 -0.21 -6.99
CA ILE A 46 8.64 -0.19 -6.86
C ILE A 46 9.01 0.30 -5.45
N PRO A 47 9.75 -0.48 -4.65
CA PRO A 47 10.19 -0.06 -3.33
C PRO A 47 11.23 1.05 -3.41
N ASN A 48 11.47 1.71 -2.28
CA ASN A 48 12.48 2.76 -2.21
C ASN A 48 13.91 2.21 -2.41
N ILE A 49 14.79 3.02 -2.98
CA ILE A 49 16.19 2.69 -3.18
C ILE A 49 16.93 2.78 -1.83
N PRO A 50 17.64 1.73 -1.38
CA PRO A 50 18.43 1.79 -0.16
C PRO A 50 19.51 2.88 -0.23
N LEU A 51 19.81 3.51 0.91
CA LEU A 51 20.93 4.43 1.02
C LEU A 51 22.26 3.67 0.95
N LYS A 52 23.34 4.37 0.58
CA LYS A 52 24.69 3.79 0.44
C LYS A 52 25.23 3.15 1.72
N ASP A 53 24.80 3.67 2.87
CA ASP A 53 25.24 3.21 4.19
C ASP A 53 24.44 2.02 4.72
N VAL A 54 23.35 1.62 4.03
CA VAL A 54 22.55 0.45 4.43
C VAL A 54 23.31 -0.81 4.05
N PRO A 55 23.60 -1.71 5.01
CA PRO A 55 24.32 -2.94 4.72
C PRO A 55 23.49 -3.84 3.79
N ALA A 56 24.16 -4.47 2.82
CA ALA A 56 23.53 -5.50 2.01
C ALA A 56 23.25 -6.74 2.87
N GLY A 57 22.04 -7.29 2.74
CA GLY A 57 21.58 -8.48 3.44
C GLY A 57 20.42 -9.13 2.68
N LYS A 58 20.25 -10.44 2.84
CA LYS A 58 19.18 -11.22 2.22
C LYS A 58 17.94 -11.25 3.10
N ASP A 59 18.12 -11.33 4.41
CA ASP A 59 17.05 -11.47 5.40
C ASP A 59 17.43 -10.83 6.74
N GLU A 60 16.58 -10.98 7.74
CA GLU A 60 16.76 -10.38 9.06
C GLU A 60 18.02 -10.83 9.80
N ASN A 61 18.65 -11.95 9.41
CA ASN A 61 19.86 -12.45 10.05
C ASN A 61 21.11 -11.64 9.68
N ASP A 62 21.05 -10.88 8.58
CA ASP A 62 22.14 -10.01 8.13
C ASP A 62 22.10 -8.61 8.78
N ASN A 63 21.08 -8.35 9.61
CA ASN A 63 20.96 -7.09 10.34
C ASN A 63 22.11 -6.91 11.34
N LYS A 64 22.69 -5.72 11.37
CA LYS A 64 23.79 -5.37 12.28
C LYS A 64 23.26 -4.56 13.46
N GLU A 65 23.46 -5.08 14.68
CA GLU A 65 23.21 -4.32 15.91
C GLU A 65 24.25 -3.20 16.05
N LEU A 66 23.81 -1.93 16.02
CA LEU A 66 24.72 -0.79 16.12
C LEU A 66 25.00 -0.40 17.57
N ILE A 67 23.96 -0.35 18.40
CA ILE A 67 24.04 0.12 19.79
C ILE A 67 23.07 -0.70 20.63
N LYS A 68 23.57 -1.17 21.78
CA LYS A 68 22.77 -1.80 22.84
C LYS A 68 22.84 -0.95 24.09
N VAL A 69 21.68 -0.62 24.66
CA VAL A 69 21.59 0.22 25.87
C VAL A 69 20.90 -0.54 26.99
N GLY A 70 21.47 -0.48 28.19
CA GLY A 70 20.96 -1.16 29.38
C GLY A 70 21.37 -2.64 29.48
N ASN A 71 20.96 -3.28 30.57
CA ASN A 71 21.22 -4.70 30.83
C ASN A 71 19.92 -5.48 30.81
N ILE A 72 19.92 -6.64 30.15
CA ILE A 72 18.77 -7.56 30.17
C ILE A 72 18.69 -8.16 31.58
N GLN A 73 17.57 -7.94 32.28
CA GLN A 73 17.36 -8.44 33.63
C GLN A 73 17.42 -9.97 33.65
N LYS A 74 18.25 -10.52 34.55
CA LYS A 74 18.22 -11.94 34.88
C LYS A 74 17.13 -12.17 35.94
N PHE A 75 16.19 -13.07 35.63
CA PHE A 75 15.13 -13.45 36.56
C PHE A 75 15.54 -14.72 37.30
N ASN A 76 15.24 -14.77 38.60
CA ASN A 76 15.42 -15.99 39.43
C ASN A 76 14.24 -16.97 39.27
N PHE A 77 13.34 -16.71 38.33
CA PHE A 77 12.17 -17.50 38.00
C PHE A 77 12.00 -17.57 36.48
N LYS A 78 11.21 -18.53 35.98
CA LYS A 78 10.86 -18.59 34.56
C LYS A 78 9.96 -17.40 34.20
N PRO A 79 10.43 -16.41 33.40
CA PRO A 79 9.60 -15.26 33.05
C PRO A 79 8.38 -15.74 32.27
N LYS A 80 7.22 -15.17 32.61
CA LYS A 80 5.98 -15.37 31.85
C LYS A 80 5.94 -14.32 30.73
N SER A 81 5.35 -14.69 29.61
CA SER A 81 5.09 -13.76 28.51
C SER A 81 4.04 -12.71 28.89
N HIS A 82 3.99 -11.61 28.14
CA HIS A 82 3.02 -10.54 28.39
C HIS A 82 1.56 -11.03 28.29
N TYR A 83 1.25 -11.96 27.37
CA TYR A 83 -0.12 -12.47 27.20
C TYR A 83 -0.52 -13.39 28.36
N GLU A 84 0.38 -14.23 28.87
CA GLU A 84 0.11 -15.08 30.04
C GLU A 84 -0.11 -14.24 31.30
N ILE A 85 0.68 -13.17 31.47
CA ILE A 85 0.52 -12.23 32.59
C ILE A 85 -0.81 -11.51 32.45
N GLY A 86 -1.10 -10.91 31.29
CA GLY A 86 -2.34 -10.18 31.06
C GLY A 86 -3.58 -11.05 31.19
N GLN A 87 -3.55 -12.30 30.74
CA GLN A 87 -4.66 -13.23 30.92
C GLN A 87 -4.84 -13.62 32.39
N LYS A 88 -3.75 -13.91 33.13
CA LYS A 88 -3.83 -14.24 34.56
C LYS A 88 -4.31 -13.08 35.43
N LEU A 89 -4.00 -11.86 35.03
CA LEU A 89 -4.45 -10.64 35.70
C LEU A 89 -5.84 -10.18 35.23
N ASN A 90 -6.49 -10.91 34.31
CA ASN A 90 -7.74 -10.51 33.63
C ASN A 90 -7.67 -9.16 32.91
N MET A 91 -6.46 -8.68 32.60
CA MET A 91 -6.20 -7.41 31.90
C MET A 91 -6.21 -7.57 30.37
N LEU A 92 -5.97 -8.78 29.85
CA LEU A 92 -6.01 -9.09 28.43
C LEU A 92 -6.97 -10.25 28.16
N ASP A 93 -8.01 -10.00 27.37
CA ASP A 93 -9.02 -11.00 27.00
C ASP A 93 -8.98 -11.27 25.49
N PHE A 94 -8.26 -12.34 25.14
CA PHE A 94 -8.12 -12.83 23.76
C PHE A 94 -9.31 -13.68 23.31
N ASP A 95 -9.96 -14.39 24.24
CA ASP A 95 -11.08 -15.28 23.92
C ASP A 95 -12.32 -14.48 23.53
N LEU A 96 -12.63 -13.43 24.30
CA LEU A 96 -13.70 -12.51 23.99
C LEU A 96 -13.42 -11.78 22.67
N ALA A 97 -12.19 -11.28 22.47
CA ALA A 97 -11.81 -10.60 21.24
C ALA A 97 -11.91 -11.52 20.01
N THR A 98 -11.51 -12.78 20.16
CA THR A 98 -11.65 -13.77 19.08
C THR A 98 -13.11 -14.08 18.78
N LYS A 99 -13.98 -14.16 19.79
CA LYS A 99 -15.42 -14.37 19.60
C LYS A 99 -16.12 -13.16 18.96
N THR A 100 -15.67 -11.94 19.24
CA THR A 100 -16.30 -10.72 18.74
C THR A 100 -15.79 -10.32 17.36
N THR A 101 -14.48 -10.38 17.12
CA THR A 101 -13.84 -9.83 15.91
C THR A 101 -13.02 -10.87 15.14
N GLY A 102 -12.56 -11.91 15.80
CA GLY A 102 -11.72 -12.96 15.21
C GLY A 102 -10.26 -12.90 15.66
N SER A 103 -9.40 -13.68 15.00
CA SER A 103 -7.98 -13.81 15.37
C SER A 103 -7.21 -12.49 15.31
N ARG A 104 -6.14 -12.36 16.11
CA ARG A 104 -5.24 -11.18 16.21
C ARG A 104 -5.87 -9.93 16.84
N PHE A 105 -6.99 -10.07 17.54
CA PHE A 105 -7.56 -9.03 18.39
C PHE A 105 -7.42 -9.39 19.87
N VAL A 106 -7.41 -8.37 20.72
CA VAL A 106 -7.40 -8.50 22.18
C VAL A 106 -8.21 -7.36 22.80
N PHE A 107 -9.03 -7.66 23.81
CA PHE A 107 -9.61 -6.62 24.65
C PHE A 107 -8.70 -6.35 25.83
N VAL A 108 -8.33 -5.09 26.01
CA VAL A 108 -7.60 -4.62 27.19
C VAL A 108 -8.63 -4.18 28.23
N LYS A 109 -8.48 -4.64 29.48
CA LYS A 109 -9.39 -4.39 30.61
C LYS A 109 -8.62 -3.77 31.77
N ASP A 110 -9.29 -2.95 32.57
CA ASP A 110 -8.74 -2.20 33.72
C ASP A 110 -7.59 -1.23 33.39
N LYS A 111 -6.69 -0.94 34.36
CA LYS A 111 -5.51 -0.07 34.21
C LYS A 111 -4.34 -0.91 33.69
N LEU A 112 -4.13 -0.89 32.38
CA LEU A 112 -2.83 -1.21 31.78
C LEU A 112 -1.87 -0.02 31.91
#